data_AF-A0A1Y5EXA4-F1
#
_entry.id   AF-A0A1Y5EXA4-F1
#
_cell.length_a   1.000
_cell.length_b   1.000
_cell.length_c   1.000
_cell.angle_alpha   90.00
_cell.angle_beta   90.00
_cell.angle_gamma   90.00
#
_symmetry.space_group_name_H-M   'P 1'
#
loop_
_entity.id
_entity.type
_entity.pdbx_description
1 polymer ?
#
loop_
_entity_poly.entity_id
_entity_poly.type
_entity_poly.pdbx_seq_one_letter_code
_entity_poly.pdbx_strand_id
1 'polypeptide(L)'
;VTAYFNKPQFKPLKYLHENLSKATQSYELAISKNYDYVAGRQAVRLSVISKSKDRYSYVYWFDSDDHIILRTDTLNGQGELIERFVLTSLTLKQPAEYSIENTINLASIESVLYHNESNEGVKQAKIDWLPANFWIFSIQSVYDKSQTLLYKHLLLTDGFASVDIYLGQSGREAKLTRGQQLDAFHVFKHVLGEKKVSVEGRLPYETLKKIGLNIVLKNSHD
;
A
#
# COMPACT_ATOMS: atom_id res chain seq x y z
N VAL A 1 -1.03 -23.98 -9.66
CA VAL A 1 -1.37 -22.64 -10.21
C VAL A 1 -2.78 -22.35 -9.72
N THR A 2 -2.98 -21.52 -8.70
CA THR A 2 -3.35 -20.10 -8.88
C THR A 2 -3.16 -19.39 -7.53
N ALA A 3 -2.10 -18.60 -7.36
CA ALA A 3 -1.88 -17.74 -6.20
C ALA A 3 -2.18 -16.29 -6.61
N TYR A 4 -3.00 -15.57 -5.84
CA TYR A 4 -3.26 -14.12 -6.01
C TYR A 4 -3.49 -13.61 -7.45
N PHE A 5 -4.26 -14.33 -8.28
CA PHE A 5 -4.57 -13.78 -9.60
C PHE A 5 -5.45 -12.54 -9.41
N ASN A 6 -4.98 -11.41 -9.93
CA ASN A 6 -5.70 -10.13 -10.02
C ASN A 6 -5.87 -9.32 -8.73
N LYS A 7 -5.06 -9.52 -7.67
CA LYS A 7 -4.99 -8.47 -6.62
C LYS A 7 -4.42 -7.20 -7.26
N PRO A 8 -5.12 -6.06 -7.25
CA PRO A 8 -4.66 -4.82 -7.82
C PRO A 8 -3.47 -4.35 -7.00
N GLN A 9 -2.39 -4.04 -7.71
CA GLN A 9 -1.20 -3.45 -7.11
C GLN A 9 -1.15 -1.99 -7.51
N PHE A 10 -1.27 -1.11 -6.53
CA PHE A 10 -0.99 0.30 -6.74
C PHE A 10 0.52 0.52 -6.75
N LYS A 11 1.04 1.24 -7.76
CA LYS A 11 2.46 1.54 -7.91
C LYS A 11 2.69 3.06 -7.76
N PRO A 12 3.03 3.55 -6.55
CA PRO A 12 3.11 4.99 -6.24
C PRO A 12 3.98 5.80 -7.20
N LEU A 13 5.21 5.35 -7.46
CA LEU A 13 6.14 6.09 -8.32
C LEU A 13 5.70 6.12 -9.79
N LYS A 14 5.06 5.06 -10.28
CA LYS A 14 4.46 5.05 -11.62
C LYS A 14 3.31 6.04 -11.69
N TYR A 15 2.42 6.03 -10.69
CA TYR A 15 1.31 6.98 -10.63
C TYR A 15 1.81 8.43 -10.58
N LEU A 16 2.80 8.72 -9.73
CA LEU A 16 3.45 10.03 -9.65
C LEU A 16 3.94 10.50 -11.03
N HIS A 17 4.68 9.65 -11.75
CA HIS A 17 5.21 9.98 -13.06
C HIS A 17 4.10 10.34 -14.05
N GLU A 18 2.98 9.61 -14.03
CA GLU A 18 1.85 9.82 -14.93
C GLU A 18 0.90 10.96 -14.47
N ASN A 19 0.90 11.33 -13.19
CA ASN A 19 -0.10 12.22 -12.57
C ASN A 19 0.51 13.29 -11.65
N LEU A 20 1.62 13.91 -12.07
CA LEU A 20 2.38 14.86 -11.27
C LEU A 20 1.52 15.99 -10.68
N SER A 21 0.61 16.57 -11.47
CA SER A 21 -0.26 17.68 -11.04
C SER A 21 -1.26 17.30 -9.94
N LYS A 22 -1.69 16.03 -9.87
CA LYS A 22 -2.55 15.53 -8.80
C LYS A 22 -1.73 15.19 -7.56
N ALA A 23 -0.60 14.50 -7.76
CA ALA A 23 0.34 14.18 -6.70
C ALA A 23 0.78 15.44 -5.93
N THR A 24 1.06 16.54 -6.62
CA THR A 24 1.50 17.79 -5.99
C THR A 24 0.39 18.54 -5.24
N GLN A 25 -0.85 18.08 -5.26
CA GLN A 25 -1.91 18.62 -4.39
C GLN A 25 -1.72 18.18 -2.93
N SER A 26 -1.27 16.94 -2.72
CA SER A 26 -1.05 16.35 -1.39
C SER A 26 0.42 16.38 -0.94
N TYR A 27 1.34 16.49 -1.89
CA TYR A 27 2.77 16.41 -1.63
C TYR A 27 3.56 17.58 -2.25
N GLU A 28 4.67 17.93 -1.63
CA GLU A 28 5.73 18.74 -2.23
C GLU A 28 6.86 17.81 -2.66
N LEU A 29 7.45 18.10 -3.83
CA LEU A 29 8.51 17.28 -4.42
C LEU A 29 9.78 18.12 -4.50
N ALA A 30 10.88 17.60 -3.94
CA ALA A 30 12.17 18.26 -3.98
C ALA A 30 13.25 17.29 -4.41
N ILE A 31 13.96 17.63 -5.49
CA ILE A 31 15.12 16.88 -5.97
C ILE A 31 16.39 17.60 -5.50
N SER A 32 17.32 16.86 -4.91
CA SER A 32 18.62 17.41 -4.53
C SER A 32 19.44 17.78 -5.78
N LYS A 33 20.12 18.92 -5.74
CA LYS A 33 21.12 19.30 -6.75
C LYS A 33 22.44 18.54 -6.60
N ASN A 34 22.68 18.00 -5.42
CA ASN A 34 23.88 17.21 -5.09
C ASN A 34 23.55 15.73 -5.09
N TYR A 35 24.57 14.91 -5.33
CA TYR A 35 24.51 13.48 -5.20
C TYR A 35 24.88 13.02 -3.79
N ASP A 36 24.24 11.94 -3.36
CA ASP A 36 24.65 11.15 -2.20
C ASP A 36 25.35 9.87 -2.67
N TYR A 37 25.93 9.11 -1.75
CA TYR A 37 26.42 7.75 -2.03
C TYR A 37 25.66 6.73 -1.19
N VAL A 38 25.08 5.73 -1.84
CA VAL A 38 24.38 4.61 -1.21
C VAL A 38 24.87 3.31 -1.85
N ALA A 39 25.19 2.29 -1.05
CA ALA A 39 25.74 1.03 -1.54
C ALA A 39 27.01 1.18 -2.41
N GLY A 40 27.80 2.25 -2.18
CA GLY A 40 28.99 2.56 -2.99
C GLY A 40 28.68 3.18 -4.36
N ARG A 41 27.43 3.59 -4.60
CA ARG A 41 26.96 4.12 -5.90
C ARG A 41 26.42 5.53 -5.74
N GLN A 42 26.60 6.34 -6.78
CA GLN A 42 26.14 7.73 -6.80
C GLN A 42 24.61 7.77 -6.92
N ALA A 43 23.94 8.48 -6.02
CA ALA A 43 22.50 8.48 -5.92
C ALA A 43 21.90 9.90 -5.95
N VAL A 44 20.81 10.07 -6.71
CA VAL A 44 19.98 11.28 -6.71
C VAL A 44 18.89 11.13 -5.64
N ARG A 45 18.78 12.13 -4.77
CA ARG A 45 17.78 12.18 -3.71
C ARG A 45 16.51 12.89 -4.17
N LEU A 46 15.37 12.22 -4.10
CA LEU A 46 14.02 12.76 -4.27
C LEU A 46 13.28 12.73 -2.91
N SER A 47 12.87 13.89 -2.42
CA SER A 47 12.00 14.02 -1.26
C SER A 47 10.55 14.22 -1.73
N VAL A 48 9.64 13.41 -1.19
CA VAL A 48 8.20 13.47 -1.36
C VAL A 48 7.59 13.83 -0.01
N ILE A 49 7.37 15.11 0.21
CA ILE A 49 7.03 15.68 1.51
C ILE A 49 5.52 15.86 1.58
N SER A 50 4.86 15.21 2.54
CA SER A 50 3.42 15.40 2.71
C SER A 50 3.10 16.80 3.20
N LYS A 51 2.03 17.40 2.65
CA LYS A 51 1.49 18.69 3.08
C LYS A 51 0.58 18.58 4.31
N SER A 52 0.30 17.37 4.79
CA SER A 52 -0.59 17.10 5.92
C SER A 52 -0.01 16.00 6.83
N LYS A 53 -0.47 15.97 8.09
CA LYS A 53 0.01 15.02 9.11
C LYS A 53 -0.73 13.67 9.10
N ASP A 54 -1.69 13.50 8.20
CA ASP A 54 -2.52 12.30 8.10
C ASP A 54 -1.87 11.18 7.27
N ARG A 55 -0.70 11.42 6.67
CA ARG A 55 0.08 10.47 5.87
C ARG A 55 1.58 10.74 6.05
N TYR A 56 2.40 9.80 5.61
CA TYR A 56 3.86 9.92 5.72
C TYR A 56 4.50 10.67 4.56
N SER A 57 5.69 11.18 4.81
CA SER A 57 6.62 11.65 3.78
C SER A 57 7.61 10.55 3.43
N TYR A 58 8.16 10.60 2.23
CA TYR A 58 9.12 9.62 1.73
C TYR A 58 10.36 10.31 1.18
N VAL A 59 11.52 9.69 1.31
CA VAL A 59 12.73 10.10 0.61
C VAL A 59 13.30 8.91 -0.12
N TYR A 60 13.54 9.06 -1.41
CA TYR A 60 14.08 8.03 -2.29
C TYR A 60 15.47 8.44 -2.75
N TRP A 61 16.39 7.48 -2.77
CA TRP A 61 17.70 7.60 -3.39
C TRP A 61 17.73 6.69 -4.60
N PHE A 62 17.76 7.29 -5.79
CA PHE A 62 17.85 6.58 -7.05
C PHE A 62 19.30 6.51 -7.49
N ASP A 63 19.75 5.33 -7.88
CA ASP A 63 21.01 5.17 -8.59
C ASP A 63 21.05 6.08 -9.82
N SER A 64 22.16 6.81 -10.00
CA SER A 64 22.26 7.80 -11.07
C SER A 64 22.36 7.14 -12.45
N ASP A 65 22.88 5.92 -12.52
CA ASP A 65 23.13 5.20 -13.76
C ASP A 65 21.97 4.25 -14.11
N ASP A 66 21.55 3.43 -13.15
CA ASP A 66 20.58 2.34 -13.37
C ASP A 66 19.15 2.69 -12.91
N HIS A 67 18.95 3.84 -12.26
CA HIS A 67 17.66 4.33 -11.76
C HIS A 67 16.95 3.39 -10.76
N ILE A 68 17.73 2.51 -10.12
CA ILE A 68 17.26 1.62 -9.06
C ILE A 68 17.15 2.38 -7.76
N ILE A 69 16.10 2.12 -6.97
CA ILE A 69 15.97 2.68 -5.63
C ILE A 69 16.97 1.98 -4.71
N LEU A 70 18.00 2.70 -4.31
CA LEU A 70 19.04 2.21 -3.40
C LEU A 70 18.65 2.37 -1.93
N ARG A 71 17.82 3.36 -1.62
CA ARG A 71 17.32 3.61 -0.28
C ARG A 71 15.96 4.30 -0.32
N THR A 72 15.11 3.96 0.64
CA THR A 72 13.86 4.63 0.94
C THR A 72 13.80 4.92 2.43
N ASP A 73 13.59 6.18 2.78
CA ASP A 73 13.25 6.60 4.15
C ASP A 73 11.77 6.96 4.21
N THR A 74 11.08 6.53 5.26
CA THR A 74 9.72 6.97 5.60
C THR A 74 9.78 7.89 6.81
N LEU A 75 9.16 9.06 6.73
CA LEU A 75 9.16 10.08 7.77
C LEU A 75 7.74 10.35 8.29
N ASN A 76 7.59 10.56 9.59
CA ASN A 76 6.32 10.92 10.20
C ASN A 76 5.93 12.40 9.96
N GLY A 77 4.79 12.83 10.51
CA GLY A 77 4.28 14.20 10.36
C GLY A 77 5.11 15.29 11.06
N GLN A 78 6.15 14.90 11.80
CA GLN A 78 7.16 15.77 12.42
C GLN A 78 8.47 15.77 11.63
N GLY A 79 8.57 14.97 10.56
CA GLY A 79 9.78 14.78 9.78
C GLY A 79 10.78 13.78 10.38
N GLU A 80 10.38 13.04 11.41
CA GLU A 80 11.24 12.05 12.07
C GLU A 80 11.26 10.74 11.27
N LEU A 81 12.43 10.12 11.17
CA LEU A 81 12.58 8.83 10.51
C LEU A 81 11.89 7.72 11.31
N ILE A 82 10.96 7.02 10.67
CA ILE A 82 10.25 5.88 11.28
C ILE A 82 10.57 4.54 10.62
N GLU A 83 11.01 4.55 9.35
CA GLU A 83 11.40 3.33 8.65
C GLU A 83 12.47 3.64 7.59
N ARG A 84 13.44 2.74 7.43
CA ARG A 84 14.45 2.80 6.37
C ARG A 84 14.62 1.44 5.71
N PHE A 85 14.47 1.43 4.39
CA PHE A 85 14.99 0.37 3.53
C PHE A 85 16.26 0.87 2.85
N VAL A 86 17.36 0.11 2.90
CA VAL A 86 18.62 0.49 2.26
C VAL A 86 19.34 -0.74 1.73
N LEU A 87 19.81 -0.66 0.49
CA LEU A 87 20.75 -1.63 -0.07
C LEU A 87 22.14 -1.33 0.51
N THR A 88 22.79 -2.36 1.03
CA THR A 88 24.17 -2.26 1.53
C THR A 88 25.19 -2.56 0.44
N SER A 89 24.82 -3.38 -0.55
CA SER A 89 25.56 -3.62 -1.78
C SER A 89 24.60 -3.91 -2.94
N LEU A 90 25.03 -3.60 -4.16
CA LEU A 90 24.28 -3.91 -5.39
C LEU A 90 25.26 -4.33 -6.48
N THR A 91 25.08 -5.55 -6.98
CA THR A 91 25.79 -6.07 -8.16
C THR A 91 24.77 -6.42 -9.22
N LEU A 92 24.81 -5.74 -10.36
CA LEU A 92 23.97 -6.05 -11.51
C LEU A 92 24.70 -7.03 -12.42
N LYS A 93 24.01 -8.09 -12.81
CA LYS A 93 24.54 -9.16 -13.67
C LYS A 93 23.62 -9.34 -14.87
N GLN A 94 24.17 -9.78 -16.01
CA GLN A 94 23.35 -10.06 -17.18
C GLN A 94 22.46 -11.30 -16.96
N PRO A 95 21.25 -11.35 -17.53
CA PRO A 95 20.29 -12.44 -17.31
C PRO A 95 20.82 -13.85 -17.64
N ALA A 96 21.82 -13.96 -18.51
CA ALA A 96 22.38 -15.24 -18.96
C ALA A 96 23.23 -15.97 -17.91
N GLU A 97 23.58 -15.32 -16.78
CA GLU A 97 24.50 -15.92 -15.79
C GLU A 97 23.84 -16.88 -14.80
N TYR A 98 22.51 -16.96 -14.72
CA TYR A 98 21.82 -17.85 -13.77
C TYR A 98 20.48 -18.38 -14.30
N SER A 99 20.36 -19.71 -14.44
CA SER A 99 19.05 -20.37 -14.36
C SER A 99 18.61 -20.34 -12.89
N ILE A 100 17.55 -19.58 -12.58
CA ILE A 100 16.90 -19.69 -11.27
C ILE A 100 16.12 -21.01 -11.28
N GLU A 101 16.77 -22.11 -10.88
CA GLU A 101 16.14 -23.44 -10.76
C GLU A 101 15.24 -23.57 -9.52
N ASN A 102 15.04 -22.48 -8.77
CA ASN A 102 14.16 -22.45 -7.62
C ASN A 102 12.69 -22.47 -8.07
N THR A 103 12.17 -23.67 -8.33
CA THR A 103 10.73 -23.88 -8.48
C THR A 103 10.08 -23.74 -7.11
N ILE A 104 9.48 -22.58 -6.83
CA ILE A 104 8.66 -22.41 -5.63
C ILE A 104 7.49 -23.39 -5.74
N ASN A 105 7.38 -24.33 -4.80
CA ASN A 105 6.22 -25.21 -4.74
C ASN A 105 4.99 -24.40 -4.30
N LEU A 106 4.21 -23.95 -5.28
CA LEU A 106 3.01 -23.15 -5.06
C LEU A 106 1.84 -23.98 -4.50
N ALA A 107 1.95 -25.31 -4.39
CA ALA A 107 0.84 -26.17 -3.94
C ALA A 107 0.52 -25.98 -2.44
N SER A 108 1.49 -25.54 -1.63
CA SER A 108 1.31 -25.25 -0.20
C SER A 108 0.82 -23.83 0.09
N ILE A 109 0.68 -22.99 -0.94
CA ILE A 109 0.22 -21.61 -0.77
C ILE A 109 -1.31 -21.59 -0.80
N GLU A 110 -1.91 -21.18 0.32
CA GLU A 110 -3.34 -20.86 0.37
C GLU A 110 -3.67 -19.80 -0.68
N SER A 111 -4.68 -20.09 -1.51
CA SER A 111 -5.09 -19.19 -2.60
C SER A 111 -6.50 -18.70 -2.39
N VAL A 112 -6.71 -17.42 -2.66
CA VAL A 112 -8.02 -16.78 -2.73
C VAL A 112 -8.25 -16.25 -4.15
N LEU A 113 -9.53 -16.13 -4.53
CA LEU A 113 -9.95 -15.63 -5.84
C LEU A 113 -10.44 -14.18 -5.70
N TYR A 114 -9.85 -13.26 -6.45
CA TYR A 114 -10.27 -11.86 -6.51
C TYR A 114 -11.16 -11.62 -7.73
N HIS A 115 -12.36 -11.10 -7.50
CA HIS A 115 -13.28 -10.68 -8.55
C HIS A 115 -13.44 -9.15 -8.50
N ASN A 116 -13.07 -8.47 -9.59
CA ASN A 116 -13.28 -7.03 -9.72
C ASN A 116 -14.78 -6.73 -9.73
N GLU A 117 -15.22 -5.84 -8.86
CA GLU A 117 -16.56 -5.29 -8.96
C GLU A 117 -16.56 -4.11 -9.94
N SER A 118 -17.60 -3.99 -10.76
CA SER A 118 -17.87 -2.72 -11.46
C SER A 118 -18.15 -1.64 -10.42
N ASN A 119 -18.02 -0.35 -10.77
CA ASN A 119 -18.26 0.78 -9.85
C ASN A 119 -19.67 0.78 -9.21
N GLU A 120 -20.59 -0.09 -9.63
CA GLU A 120 -21.87 -0.34 -8.95
C GLU A 120 -21.75 -1.16 -7.64
N GLY A 121 -20.64 -1.86 -7.42
CA GLY A 121 -20.34 -2.63 -6.19
C GLY A 121 -20.18 -1.78 -4.92
N VAL A 122 -20.06 -0.45 -5.09
CA VAL A 122 -20.05 0.58 -4.03
C VAL A 122 -21.35 0.59 -3.22
N LYS A 123 -22.41 -0.11 -3.65
CA LYS A 123 -23.72 -0.12 -2.98
C LYS A 123 -23.74 -0.71 -1.56
N GLN A 124 -22.69 -1.39 -1.08
CA GLN A 124 -22.71 -2.06 0.25
C GLN A 124 -21.97 -1.34 1.38
N ALA A 125 -21.05 -0.42 1.07
CA ALA A 125 -20.31 0.33 2.09
C ALA A 125 -19.98 1.74 1.58
N LYS A 126 -20.31 2.75 2.39
CA LYS A 126 -19.95 4.15 2.17
C LYS A 126 -18.85 4.51 3.17
N ILE A 127 -17.87 5.29 2.75
CA ILE A 127 -16.87 5.87 3.66
C ILE A 127 -17.21 7.35 3.78
N ASP A 128 -17.70 7.77 4.95
CA ASP A 128 -18.18 9.14 5.18
C ASP A 128 -17.05 10.15 5.32
N TRP A 129 -15.85 9.69 5.68
CA TRP A 129 -14.66 10.52 5.78
C TRP A 129 -13.44 9.84 5.18
N LEU A 130 -12.71 10.60 4.35
CA LEU A 130 -11.40 10.23 3.84
C LEU A 130 -10.42 11.40 4.06
N PRO A 131 -9.11 11.11 4.21
CA PRO A 131 -8.09 12.15 4.13
C PRO A 131 -8.20 12.88 2.78
N ALA A 132 -7.81 14.16 2.74
CA ALA A 132 -7.93 14.96 1.53
C ALA A 132 -7.26 14.26 0.34
N ASN A 133 -7.91 14.32 -0.82
CA ASN A 133 -7.48 13.74 -2.09
C ASN A 133 -7.38 12.20 -2.14
N PHE A 134 -7.83 11.46 -1.13
CA PHE A 134 -8.00 10.01 -1.27
C PHE A 134 -9.23 9.68 -2.12
N TRP A 135 -9.11 8.63 -2.94
CA TRP A 135 -10.22 8.03 -3.67
C TRP A 135 -10.17 6.51 -3.62
N ILE A 136 -11.29 5.86 -3.98
CA ILE A 136 -11.35 4.41 -4.13
C ILE A 136 -10.71 4.04 -5.48
N PHE A 137 -9.58 3.35 -5.43
CA PHE A 137 -8.86 2.86 -6.61
C PHE A 137 -9.48 1.57 -7.16
N SER A 138 -9.88 0.65 -6.28
CA SER A 138 -10.50 -0.61 -6.68
C SER A 138 -11.39 -1.19 -5.60
N ILE A 139 -12.39 -1.96 -6.03
CA ILE A 139 -13.26 -2.77 -5.16
C ILE A 139 -13.28 -4.19 -5.70
N GLN A 140 -13.11 -5.16 -4.81
CA GLN A 140 -13.09 -6.56 -5.16
C GLN A 140 -13.87 -7.39 -4.15
N SER A 141 -14.56 -8.42 -4.63
CA SER A 141 -15.03 -9.52 -3.79
C SER A 141 -13.99 -10.63 -3.78
N VAL A 142 -13.66 -11.13 -2.60
CA VAL A 142 -12.61 -12.15 -2.40
C VAL A 142 -13.23 -13.42 -1.87
N TYR A 143 -13.00 -14.52 -2.58
CA TYR A 143 -13.59 -15.82 -2.32
C TYR A 143 -12.53 -16.86 -1.98
N ASP A 144 -12.93 -17.89 -1.21
CA ASP A 144 -12.12 -19.10 -1.05
C ASP A 144 -12.20 -20.00 -2.31
N LYS A 145 -11.51 -21.16 -2.26
CA LYS A 145 -11.53 -22.15 -3.35
C LYS A 145 -12.91 -22.78 -3.57
N SER A 146 -13.77 -22.78 -2.55
CA SER A 146 -15.13 -23.29 -2.60
C SER A 146 -16.14 -22.23 -3.07
N GLN A 147 -15.65 -21.07 -3.52
CA GLN A 147 -16.46 -19.91 -3.94
C GLN A 147 -17.31 -19.29 -2.82
N THR A 148 -16.92 -19.49 -1.56
CA THR A 148 -17.51 -18.78 -0.42
C THR A 148 -16.92 -17.38 -0.34
N LEU A 149 -17.78 -16.36 -0.24
CA LEU A 149 -17.32 -14.97 -0.05
C LEU A 149 -16.65 -14.84 1.32
N LEU A 150 -15.37 -14.48 1.33
CA LEU A 150 -14.62 -14.23 2.55
C LEU A 150 -14.78 -12.78 3.00
N TYR A 151 -14.46 -11.85 2.09
CA TYR A 151 -14.51 -10.41 2.36
C TYR A 151 -14.58 -9.61 1.06
N LYS A 152 -15.10 -8.39 1.18
CA LYS A 152 -14.85 -7.32 0.20
C LYS A 152 -13.54 -6.63 0.51
N HIS A 153 -12.76 -6.31 -0.51
CA HIS A 153 -11.51 -5.58 -0.44
C HIS A 153 -11.66 -4.26 -1.19
N LEU A 154 -11.40 -3.14 -0.50
CA LEU A 154 -11.30 -1.82 -1.09
C LEU A 154 -9.84 -1.36 -1.02
N LEU A 155 -9.33 -0.83 -2.12
CA LEU A 155 -8.02 -0.17 -2.15
C LEU A 155 -8.27 1.32 -2.32
N LEU A 156 -7.84 2.11 -1.34
CA LEU A 156 -7.86 3.56 -1.39
C LEU A 156 -6.46 4.09 -1.66
N THR A 157 -6.36 5.22 -2.34
CA THR A 157 -5.08 5.90 -2.57
C THR A 157 -5.28 7.40 -2.76
N ASP A 158 -4.24 8.19 -2.49
CA ASP A 158 -4.15 9.59 -2.89
C ASP A 158 -3.13 9.83 -4.02
N GLY A 159 -2.59 8.76 -4.59
CA GLY A 159 -1.54 8.79 -5.60
C GLY A 159 -0.17 8.36 -5.09
N PHE A 160 0.03 8.35 -3.77
CA PHE A 160 1.26 7.86 -3.14
C PHE A 160 0.99 6.90 -1.99
N ALA A 161 0.20 7.33 -1.02
CA ALA A 161 -0.19 6.52 0.12
C ALA A 161 -1.38 5.64 -0.29
N SER A 162 -1.38 4.39 0.18
CA SER A 162 -2.48 3.45 -0.06
C SER A 162 -2.99 2.83 1.24
N VAL A 163 -4.30 2.56 1.26
CA VAL A 163 -4.99 1.89 2.36
C VAL A 163 -5.81 0.73 1.80
N ASP A 164 -5.58 -0.46 2.31
CA ASP A 164 -6.40 -1.65 2.04
C ASP A 164 -7.47 -1.77 3.14
N ILE A 165 -8.73 -1.89 2.75
CA ILE A 165 -9.86 -2.13 3.67
C ILE A 165 -10.45 -3.51 3.35
N TYR A 166 -10.63 -4.33 4.37
CA TYR A 166 -11.24 -5.65 4.27
C TYR A 166 -12.51 -5.68 5.10
N LEU A 167 -13.62 -6.09 4.49
CA LEU A 167 -14.95 -6.12 5.09
C LEU A 167 -15.58 -7.51 4.90
N GLY A 168 -15.72 -8.30 5.96
CA GLY A 168 -16.22 -9.69 5.86
C GLY A 168 -16.90 -10.17 7.13
N GLN A 169 -17.52 -11.35 7.08
CA GLN A 169 -18.08 -12.00 8.28
C GLN A 169 -16.96 -12.58 9.15
N SER A 170 -15.95 -13.16 8.52
CA SER A 170 -14.69 -13.54 9.16
C SER A 170 -13.71 -12.36 9.10
N GLY A 171 -12.95 -12.21 10.18
CA GLY A 171 -11.92 -11.18 10.25
C GLY A 171 -10.74 -11.63 9.41
N ARG A 172 -10.14 -10.70 8.67
CA ARG A 172 -8.85 -10.98 8.04
C ARG A 172 -7.78 -11.00 9.13
N GLU A 173 -7.12 -12.14 9.27
CA GLU A 173 -5.87 -12.21 10.01
C GLU A 173 -4.78 -11.59 9.14
N ALA A 174 -4.57 -10.27 9.29
CA ALA A 174 -3.32 -9.67 8.88
C ALA A 174 -2.20 -10.47 9.56
N LYS A 175 -1.36 -11.16 8.78
CA LYS A 175 -0.13 -11.79 9.29
C LYS A 175 0.77 -10.66 9.78
N LEU A 176 0.54 -10.21 11.01
CA LEU A 176 1.44 -9.33 11.73
C LEU A 176 2.72 -10.12 11.92
N THR A 177 3.75 -9.80 11.13
CA THR A 177 5.12 -10.13 11.50
C THR A 177 5.38 -9.51 12.86
N ARG A 178 5.65 -10.37 13.85
CA ARG A 178 5.88 -10.08 15.28
C ARG A 178 6.25 -8.62 15.60
N GLY A 179 5.51 -8.03 16.54
CA GLY A 179 5.85 -6.76 17.19
C GLY A 179 4.80 -5.70 16.89
N GLN A 180 3.98 -5.35 17.88
CA GLN A 180 3.19 -4.12 17.83
C GLN A 180 4.18 -2.96 17.65
N GLN A 181 4.05 -2.22 16.54
CA GLN A 181 4.68 -0.92 16.32
C GLN A 181 6.22 -0.92 16.22
N LEU A 182 6.75 -1.47 15.13
CA LEU A 182 8.05 -1.10 14.57
C LEU A 182 7.90 -1.13 13.06
N ASP A 183 7.44 -0.04 12.45
CA ASP A 183 7.55 0.33 11.02
C ASP A 183 6.45 1.34 10.65
N ALA A 184 6.43 1.78 9.39
CA ALA A 184 5.38 2.67 8.91
C ALA A 184 4.04 1.96 8.62
N PHE A 185 3.96 0.63 8.71
CA PHE A 185 2.73 -0.11 8.41
C PHE A 185 1.87 -0.34 9.66
N HIS A 186 0.60 0.04 9.59
CA HIS A 186 -0.36 -0.11 10.68
C HIS A 186 -1.60 -0.89 10.25
N VAL A 187 -2.23 -1.53 11.24
CA VAL A 187 -3.48 -2.28 11.08
C VAL A 187 -4.45 -1.81 12.16
N PHE A 188 -5.63 -1.36 11.75
CA PHE A 188 -6.76 -1.07 12.63
C PHE A 188 -7.88 -2.08 12.36
N LYS A 189 -8.41 -2.72 13.41
CA LYS A 189 -9.53 -3.66 13.31
C LYS A 189 -10.66 -3.21 14.22
N HIS A 190 -11.89 -3.35 13.75
CA HIS A 190 -13.09 -3.21 14.60
C HIS A 190 -14.24 -4.08 14.08
N VAL A 191 -15.36 -4.08 14.80
CA VAL A 191 -16.59 -4.77 14.41
C VAL A 191 -17.66 -3.74 14.10
N LEU A 192 -18.36 -3.92 12.98
CA LEU A 192 -19.44 -3.05 12.51
C LEU A 192 -20.66 -3.91 12.16
N GLY A 193 -21.66 -3.91 13.05
CA GLY A 193 -22.76 -4.88 13.00
C GLY A 193 -22.23 -6.31 13.12
N GLU A 194 -22.59 -7.18 12.17
CA GLU A 194 -22.09 -8.56 12.09
C GLU A 194 -20.79 -8.69 11.27
N LYS A 195 -20.27 -7.59 10.72
CA LYS A 195 -19.06 -7.60 9.88
C LYS A 195 -17.83 -7.22 10.69
N LYS A 196 -16.73 -7.88 10.40
CA LYS A 196 -15.38 -7.53 10.85
C LYS A 196 -14.71 -6.66 9.80
N VAL A 197 -14.08 -5.58 10.23
CA VAL A 197 -13.35 -4.65 9.37
C VAL A 197 -11.87 -4.65 9.73
N SER A 198 -11.00 -4.69 8.73
CA SER A 198 -9.56 -4.46 8.86
C SER A 198 -9.16 -3.33 7.92
N VAL A 199 -8.52 -2.29 8.46
CA VAL A 199 -7.97 -1.15 7.71
C VAL A 199 -6.47 -1.20 7.86
N GLU A 200 -5.77 -1.41 6.75
CA GLU A 200 -4.34 -1.74 6.70
C GLU A 200 -3.63 -0.75 5.78
N GLY A 201 -2.48 -0.21 6.17
CA GLY A 201 -1.76 0.73 5.30
C GLY A 201 -0.55 1.39 5.93
N ARG A 202 0.21 2.11 5.08
CA ARG A 202 1.40 2.87 5.49
C ARG A 202 1.03 4.33 5.79
N LEU A 203 0.21 4.51 6.82
CA LEU A 203 -0.25 5.81 7.32
C LEU A 203 -0.18 5.84 8.86
N PRO A 204 -0.19 7.03 9.50
CA PRO A 204 -0.39 7.15 10.95
C PRO A 204 -1.60 6.35 11.42
N TYR A 205 -1.46 5.66 12.55
CA TYR A 205 -2.50 4.79 13.11
C TYR A 205 -3.84 5.53 13.29
N GLU A 206 -3.80 6.76 13.82
CA GLU A 206 -5.01 7.57 14.02
C GLU A 206 -5.74 7.88 12.71
N THR A 207 -5.03 7.98 11.58
CA THR A 207 -5.67 8.13 10.26
C THR A 207 -6.40 6.85 9.88
N LEU A 208 -5.78 5.68 10.01
CA LEU A 208 -6.42 4.40 9.68
C LEU A 208 -7.64 4.15 10.57
N LYS A 209 -7.52 4.43 11.86
CA LYS A 209 -8.63 4.37 12.82
C LYS A 209 -9.77 5.28 12.43
N LYS A 210 -9.49 6.53 12.06
CA LYS A 210 -10.51 7.48 11.62
C LYS A 210 -11.20 7.03 10.32
N ILE A 211 -10.45 6.49 9.35
CA ILE A 211 -11.04 5.87 8.15
C ILE A 211 -11.99 4.74 8.55
N GLY A 212 -11.51 3.79 9.37
CA GLY A 212 -12.30 2.64 9.80
C GLY A 212 -13.60 3.02 10.51
N LEU A 213 -13.53 3.95 11.46
CA LEU A 213 -14.68 4.44 12.22
C LEU A 213 -15.70 5.22 11.38
N ASN A 214 -15.36 5.64 10.15
CA ASN A 214 -16.27 6.33 9.24
C ASN A 214 -16.76 5.42 8.09
N ILE A 215 -16.55 4.10 8.20
CA ILE A 215 -17.17 3.14 7.30
C ILE A 215 -18.60 2.91 7.77
N VAL A 216 -19.55 3.11 6.87
CA VAL A 216 -20.99 2.88 7.10
C VAL A 216 -21.46 1.78 6.17
N LEU A 217 -22.14 0.78 6.72
CA LEU A 217 -22.82 -0.23 5.92
C LEU A 217 -24.07 0.38 5.30
N LYS A 218 -24.21 0.30 3.98
CA LYS A 218 -25.49 0.57 3.34
C LYS A 218 -26.37 -0.66 3.52
N ASN A 219 -27.58 -0.46 4.06
CA ASN A 219 -28.56 -1.52 4.13
C ASN A 219 -29.03 -1.85 2.71
N SER A 220 -29.29 -3.13 2.44
CA SER A 220 -29.77 -3.63 1.14
C SER A 220 -31.18 -3.14 0.74
N HIS A 221 -31.73 -2.15 1.46
CA HIS A 221 -33.11 -1.66 1.32
C HIS A 221 -33.21 -0.15 0.97
N ASP A 222 -32.08 0.53 0.71
CA ASP A 222 -32.06 1.92 0.23
C ASP A 222 -31.69 2.03 -1.25
#